data_AF-A0AAJ2MMP1-F1
#
_entry.id   AF-A0AAJ2MMP1-F1
#
_cell.length_a   1.000
_cell.length_b   1.000
_cell.length_c   1.000
_cell.angle_alpha   90.00
_cell.angle_beta   90.00
_cell.angle_gamma   90.00
#
_symmetry.space_group_name_H-M   'P 1'
#
loop_
_entity.id
_entity.type
_entity.pdbx_description
1 polymer ?
#
loop_
_entity_poly.entity_id
_entity_poly.type
_entity_poly.pdbx_seq_one_letter_code
_entity_poly.pdbx_strand_id
1 'polypeptide(L)'
;MDKDGKTINLLDNSSISGPFYCPACKSPLRLKKGKIKIPHFAHISVKNCDSWSENESAQHLGLKLSLYQWFKKKEKVELEKYVPEIKQTADLLVNDKLAIEIQCSPLSLQRLEERTVSYKEK
;
A
#
# COMPACT_ATOMS: atom_id res chain seq x y z
N MET A 1 -6.08 -0.49 7.84
CA MET A 1 -6.53 -1.67 8.59
C MET A 1 -7.89 -1.40 9.22
N ASP A 2 -8.72 -2.42 9.42
CA ASP A 2 -9.93 -2.31 10.25
C ASP A 2 -9.59 -2.36 11.75
N LYS A 3 -10.64 -2.35 12.58
CA LYS A 3 -10.58 -2.53 14.04
C LYS A 3 -9.97 -3.86 14.47
N ASP A 4 -10.03 -4.89 13.63
CA ASP A 4 -9.54 -6.24 13.91
C ASP A 4 -8.07 -6.41 13.44
N GLY A 5 -7.46 -5.32 12.95
CA GLY A 5 -6.07 -5.31 12.49
C GLY A 5 -5.86 -5.86 11.08
N LYS A 6 -6.93 -6.18 10.36
CA LYS A 6 -6.84 -6.71 9.00
C LYS A 6 -6.57 -5.58 8.00
N THR A 7 -5.62 -5.79 7.09
CA THR A 7 -5.36 -4.85 5.99
C THR A 7 -6.57 -4.81 5.06
N ILE A 8 -6.97 -3.59 4.70
CA ILE A 8 -8.08 -3.35 3.78
C ILE A 8 -7.54 -2.62 2.58
N ASN A 9 -7.79 -3.17 1.40
CA ASN A 9 -7.52 -2.53 0.13
C ASN A 9 -8.83 -2.19 -0.58
N LEU A 10 -8.93 -0.97 -1.13
CA LEU A 10 -10.14 -0.46 -1.81
C LEU A 10 -10.38 -1.10 -3.17
N LEU A 11 -9.36 -1.75 -3.75
CA LEU A 11 -9.42 -2.44 -5.03
C LEU A 11 -10.14 -3.80 -4.90
N ASP A 12 -10.16 -4.39 -3.71
CA ASP A 12 -10.82 -5.68 -3.44
C ASP A 12 -12.23 -5.55 -2.84
N ASN A 13 -12.59 -4.40 -2.28
CA ASN A 13 -13.87 -4.24 -1.58
C ASN A 13 -14.42 -2.82 -1.69
N SER A 14 -15.56 -2.65 -2.37
CA SER A 14 -16.20 -1.35 -2.57
C SER A 14 -17.12 -0.93 -1.40
N SER A 15 -17.59 -1.91 -0.62
CA SER A 15 -18.59 -1.75 0.44
C SER A 15 -18.00 -1.89 1.85
N ILE A 16 -17.00 -1.06 2.15
CA ILE A 16 -16.32 -1.03 3.46
C ILE A 16 -16.73 0.23 4.23
N SER A 17 -17.10 0.04 5.50
CA SER A 17 -17.39 1.10 6.48
C SER A 17 -16.43 1.03 7.67
N GLY A 18 -15.99 2.19 8.16
CA GLY A 18 -14.98 2.31 9.21
C GLY A 18 -15.45 1.87 10.61
N PRO A 19 -14.58 1.99 11.62
CA PRO A 19 -13.34 2.78 11.65
C PRO A 19 -12.13 2.14 10.94
N PHE A 20 -11.20 2.98 10.45
CA PHE A 20 -9.97 2.55 9.78
C PHE A 20 -8.73 3.19 10.41
N TYR A 21 -7.63 2.46 10.39
CA TYR A 21 -6.36 2.87 11.00
C TYR A 21 -5.18 2.66 10.06
N CYS A 22 -4.19 3.54 10.15
CA CYS A 22 -2.94 3.41 9.41
C CYS A 22 -2.12 2.22 9.92
N PRO A 23 -1.62 1.32 9.05
CA PRO A 23 -0.82 0.19 9.50
C PRO A 23 0.50 0.62 10.14
N ALA A 24 1.08 1.74 9.70
CA ALA A 24 2.36 2.25 10.17
C ALA A 24 2.25 3.01 11.50
N CYS A 25 1.44 4.07 11.56
CA CYS A 25 1.35 4.94 12.74
C CYS A 25 0.15 4.67 13.65
N LYS A 26 -0.72 3.71 13.28
CA LYS A 26 -1.98 3.38 13.98
C LYS A 26 -2.98 4.53 14.12
N SER A 27 -2.72 5.68 13.51
CA SER A 27 -3.60 6.84 13.60
C SER A 27 -4.87 6.65 12.75
N PRO A 28 -5.99 7.31 13.12
CA PRO A 28 -7.25 7.21 12.40
C PRO A 28 -7.16 7.68 10.94
N LEU A 29 -7.73 6.88 10.05
CA LEU A 29 -7.91 7.18 8.64
C LEU A 29 -9.38 7.45 8.33
N ARG A 30 -9.63 8.35 7.38
CA ARG A 30 -10.93 8.59 6.78
C ARG A 30 -10.92 8.07 5.35
N LEU A 31 -11.91 7.25 5.01
CA LEU A 31 -12.16 6.87 3.63
C LEU A 31 -12.84 8.03 2.89
N LYS A 32 -12.14 8.63 1.93
CA LYS A 32 -12.69 9.69 1.06
C LYS A 32 -13.24 9.05 -0.20
N LYS A 33 -14.58 9.02 -0.34
CA LYS A 33 -15.26 8.61 -1.58
C LYS A 33 -15.83 9.85 -2.26
N GLY A 34 -15.07 10.44 -3.20
CA GLY A 34 -15.54 11.57 -3.99
C GLY A 34 -16.13 11.12 -5.33
N LYS A 35 -16.93 11.98 -5.97
CA LYS A 35 -17.41 11.74 -7.35
C LYS A 35 -16.30 11.92 -8.40
N ILE A 36 -15.27 12.70 -8.08
CA ILE A 36 -14.19 13.08 -9.00
C ILE A 36 -12.89 12.31 -8.71
N LYS A 37 -12.58 12.06 -7.43
CA LYS A 37 -11.35 11.39 -7.02
C LYS A 37 -11.63 9.93 -6.66
N ILE A 38 -10.74 9.04 -7.08
CA ILE A 38 -10.75 7.62 -6.72
C ILE A 38 -10.82 7.50 -5.19
N PRO A 39 -11.66 6.58 -4.66
CA PRO A 39 -11.70 6.29 -3.24
C PRO A 39 -10.29 6.02 -2.68
N HIS A 40 -9.92 6.73 -1.61
CA HIS A 40 -8.63 6.52 -0.94
C HIS A 40 -8.77 6.74 0.57
N PHE A 41 -7.88 6.13 1.33
CA PHE A 41 -7.74 6.41 2.74
C PHE A 41 -6.87 7.66 2.94
N ALA A 42 -7.35 8.60 3.74
CA ALA A 42 -6.61 9.81 4.10
C ALA A 42 -6.48 9.90 5.62
N HIS A 43 -5.30 10.26 6.11
CA HIS A 43 -5.11 10.55 7.53
C HIS A 43 -6.04 11.68 7.98
N ILE A 44 -6.72 11.51 9.13
CA ILE A 44 -7.51 12.58 9.73
C ILE A 44 -6.59 13.66 10.30
N SER A 45 -5.44 13.25 10.84
CA SER A 45 -4.35 14.11 11.30
C SER A 45 -3.03 13.49 10.85
N VAL A 46 -2.15 14.27 10.23
CA VAL A 46 -0.88 13.81 9.61
C VAL A 46 0.30 13.86 10.59
N LYS A 47 0.05 13.95 11.90
CA LYS A 47 1.15 14.04 12.86
C LYS A 47 1.94 12.73 12.90
N ASN A 48 3.19 12.77 12.42
CA ASN A 48 4.24 11.75 12.55
C ASN A 48 3.94 10.39 11.89
N CYS A 49 3.62 10.36 10.59
CA CYS A 49 3.51 9.11 9.84
C CYS A 49 4.64 8.98 8.81
N ASP A 50 5.60 8.09 9.10
CA ASP A 50 6.76 7.82 8.22
C ASP A 50 6.37 7.08 6.94
N SER A 51 5.19 6.45 6.92
CA SER A 51 4.64 5.73 5.76
C SER A 51 3.73 6.62 4.89
N TRP A 52 3.90 7.95 4.96
CA TRP A 52 3.16 8.86 4.08
C TRP A 52 3.52 8.57 2.62
N SER A 53 2.55 8.06 1.85
CA SER A 53 2.70 7.91 0.41
C SER A 53 2.33 9.21 -0.28
N GLU A 54 3.17 9.61 -1.25
CA GLU A 54 2.79 10.61 -2.23
C GLU A 54 1.53 10.16 -2.99
N ASN A 55 0.81 11.12 -3.58
CA ASN A 55 -0.36 10.78 -4.41
C ASN A 55 0.10 9.92 -5.60
N GLU A 56 -0.22 8.62 -5.57
CA GLU A 56 0.02 7.71 -6.68
C GLU A 56 -0.73 8.19 -7.93
N SER A 57 -0.07 8.11 -9.09
CA SER A 57 -0.69 8.48 -10.36
C SER A 57 -1.69 7.40 -10.81
N ALA A 58 -2.61 7.77 -11.70
CA ALA A 58 -3.55 6.81 -12.30
C ALA A 58 -2.82 5.65 -13.02
N GLN A 59 -1.64 5.93 -13.59
CA GLN A 59 -0.78 4.93 -14.21
C GLN A 59 -0.25 3.92 -13.19
N HIS A 60 0.27 4.39 -12.05
CA HIS A 60 0.77 3.53 -10.97
C HIS A 60 -0.35 2.62 -10.45
N LEU A 61 -1.52 3.20 -10.18
CA LEU A 61 -2.72 2.46 -9.75
C LEU A 61 -3.15 1.41 -10.78
N GLY A 62 -3.14 1.75 -12.07
CA GLY A 62 -3.50 0.83 -13.15
C GLY A 62 -2.54 -0.35 -13.29
N LEU A 63 -1.24 -0.12 -13.16
CA LEU A 63 -0.22 -1.17 -13.16
C LEU A 63 -0.34 -2.07 -11.94
N LYS A 64 -0.53 -1.48 -10.75
CA LYS A 64 -0.72 -2.20 -9.49
C LYS A 64 -1.92 -3.15 -9.57
N LEU A 65 -3.04 -2.65 -10.05
CA LEU A 65 -4.25 -3.43 -10.32
C LEU A 65 -4.02 -4.58 -11.30
N SER A 66 -3.36 -4.30 -12.42
CA SER A 66 -3.13 -5.28 -13.48
C SER A 66 -2.24 -6.43 -13.00
N LEU A 67 -1.15 -6.11 -12.29
CA LEU A 67 -0.25 -7.10 -11.71
C LEU A 67 -0.94 -7.91 -10.62
N TYR A 68 -1.72 -7.26 -9.75
CA TYR A 68 -2.49 -7.96 -8.72
C TYR A 68 -3.45 -8.98 -9.32
N GLN A 69 -4.26 -8.57 -10.30
CA GLN A 69 -5.18 -9.47 -10.99
C GLN A 69 -4.47 -10.60 -11.72
N TRP A 70 -3.26 -10.36 -12.22
CA TRP A 70 -2.45 -11.40 -12.85
C TRP A 70 -1.97 -12.44 -11.84
N PHE A 71 -1.36 -12.02 -10.73
CA PHE A 71 -0.87 -12.93 -9.69
C PHE A 71 -2.00 -13.67 -8.99
N LYS A 72 -3.10 -13.00 -8.65
CA LYS A 72 -4.25 -13.59 -7.92
C LYS A 72 -4.86 -14.81 -8.61
N LYS A 73 -4.64 -14.98 -9.93
CA LYS A 73 -5.10 -16.16 -10.68
C LYS A 73 -4.41 -17.46 -10.25
N LYS A 74 -3.18 -17.39 -9.72
CA LYS A 74 -2.34 -18.57 -9.46
C LYS A 74 -1.59 -18.53 -8.14
N GLU A 75 -1.33 -17.34 -7.61
CA GLU A 75 -0.46 -17.12 -6.47
C GLU A 75 -1.20 -16.41 -5.33
N LYS A 76 -0.71 -16.55 -4.10
CA LYS A 76 -1.13 -15.70 -2.98
C LYS A 76 -0.49 -14.33 -3.19
N VAL A 77 -1.30 -13.28 -3.27
CA VAL A 77 -0.81 -11.91 -3.42
C VAL A 77 -1.53 -10.98 -2.45
N GLU A 78 -0.77 -10.15 -1.75
CA GLU A 78 -1.27 -9.08 -0.89
C GLU A 78 -0.93 -7.72 -1.49
N LEU A 79 -1.92 -6.83 -1.56
CA LEU A 79 -1.75 -5.45 -2.00
C LEU A 79 -1.37 -4.55 -0.83
N GLU A 80 -0.47 -3.60 -1.08
CA GLU A 80 -0.07 -2.55 -0.11
C GLU A 80 0.30 -3.15 1.25
N LYS A 81 1.14 -4.19 1.20
CA LYS A 81 1.52 -4.94 2.39
C LYS A 81 2.53 -4.13 3.19
N TYR A 82 2.09 -3.63 4.34
CA TYR A 82 2.99 -3.05 5.32
C TYR A 82 3.86 -4.15 5.95
N VAL A 83 5.16 -3.90 5.97
CA VAL A 83 6.23 -4.76 6.48
C VAL A 83 6.85 -4.04 7.69
N PRO A 84 6.38 -4.34 8.93
CA PRO A 84 6.75 -3.59 10.12
C PRO A 84 8.26 -3.55 10.42
N GLU A 85 8.96 -4.64 10.13
CA GLU A 85 10.38 -4.85 10.43
C GLU A 85 11.27 -3.82 9.73
N ILE A 86 10.90 -3.46 8.50
CA ILE A 86 11.62 -2.48 7.68
C ILE A 86 10.87 -1.15 7.54
N LYS A 87 9.69 -1.03 8.17
CA LYS A 87 8.79 0.13 8.08
C LYS A 87 8.48 0.54 6.64
N GLN A 88 8.33 -0.42 5.73
CA GLN A 88 8.01 -0.18 4.33
C GLN A 88 6.67 -0.81 3.95
N THR A 89 6.02 -0.25 2.93
CA THR A 89 4.83 -0.84 2.31
C THR A 89 5.21 -1.30 0.92
N ALA A 90 5.10 -2.60 0.66
CA ALA A 90 5.27 -3.16 -0.68
C ALA A 90 3.99 -2.95 -1.49
N ASP A 91 4.10 -2.51 -2.75
CA ASP A 91 2.94 -2.38 -3.63
C ASP A 91 2.21 -3.71 -3.80
N LEU A 92 2.98 -4.79 -4.02
CA LEU A 92 2.50 -6.17 -3.96
C LEU A 92 3.49 -7.06 -3.19
N LEU A 93 2.98 -7.96 -2.36
CA LEU A 93 3.76 -9.06 -1.79
C LEU A 93 3.18 -10.40 -2.29
N VAL A 94 3.97 -11.14 -3.05
CA VAL A 94 3.59 -12.44 -3.63
C VAL A 94 4.19 -13.58 -2.83
N ASN A 95 3.36 -14.54 -2.43
CA ASN A 95 3.70 -15.75 -1.67
C ASN A 95 4.57 -15.48 -0.44
N ASP A 96 4.35 -14.33 0.21
CA ASP A 96 5.09 -13.85 1.39
C ASP A 96 6.61 -13.74 1.18
N LYS A 97 7.09 -13.76 -0.08
CA LYS A 97 8.52 -13.84 -0.42
C LYS A 97 8.99 -12.81 -1.43
N LEU A 98 8.15 -12.46 -2.39
CA LEU A 98 8.51 -11.54 -3.47
C LEU A 98 7.79 -10.21 -3.28
N ALA A 99 8.52 -9.19 -2.86
CA ALA A 99 8.05 -7.81 -2.87
C ALA A 99 8.20 -7.23 -4.28
N ILE A 100 7.14 -6.60 -4.77
CA ILE A 100 7.11 -5.89 -6.05
C ILE A 100 6.81 -4.43 -5.75
N GLU A 101 7.62 -3.55 -6.32
CA GLU A 101 7.53 -2.10 -6.21
C GLU A 101 7.38 -1.52 -7.61
N ILE A 102 6.33 -0.74 -7.85
CA ILE A 102 6.05 -0.11 -9.13
C ILE A 102 6.53 1.31 -9.06
N GLN A 103 7.40 1.70 -10.00
CA GLN A 103 7.93 3.05 -10.03
C GLN A 103 7.61 3.73 -11.37
N CYS A 104 6.87 4.84 -11.29
CA CYS A 104 6.46 5.65 -12.44
C CYS A 104 7.13 7.03 -12.49
N SER A 105 8.04 7.31 -11.55
CA SER A 105 8.84 8.54 -11.49
C SER A 105 10.32 8.20 -11.23
N PRO A 106 11.27 9.08 -11.57
CA PRO A 106 12.67 8.81 -11.26
C PRO A 106 12.90 8.58 -9.76
N LEU A 107 13.72 7.58 -9.42
CA LEU A 107 14.17 7.27 -8.07
C LEU A 107 15.70 7.36 -8.03
N SER A 108 16.28 7.92 -6.96
CA SER A 108 17.73 7.90 -6.81
C SER A 108 18.24 6.47 -6.63
N LEU A 109 19.44 6.19 -7.12
CA LEU A 109 20.07 4.87 -6.96
C LEU A 109 20.21 4.48 -5.49
N GLN A 110 20.61 5.44 -4.65
CA GLN A 110 20.69 5.24 -3.20
C GLN A 110 19.34 4.78 -2.62
N ARG A 111 18.24 5.43 -3.00
CA ARG A 111 16.91 5.07 -2.49
C ARG A 111 16.43 3.72 -3.01
N LEU A 112 16.77 3.38 -4.26
CA LEU A 112 16.50 2.06 -4.83
C LEU A 112 17.24 0.96 -4.06
N GLU A 113 18.51 1.18 -3.73
CA GLU A 113 19.34 0.26 -2.97
C GLU A 113 18.82 0.09 -1.54
N GLU A 114 18.55 1.18 -0.83
CA GLU A 114 17.95 1.16 0.52
C GLU A 114 16.70 0.29 0.57
N ARG A 115 15.78 0.47 -0.39
CA ARG A 115 14.53 -0.31 -0.49
C ARG A 115 14.83 -1.78 -0.76
N THR A 116 15.72 -2.08 -1.70
CA THR A 116 16.01 -3.45 -2.13
C THR A 116 16.72 -4.26 -1.04
N VAL A 117 17.71 -3.67 -0.37
CA VAL A 117 18.48 -4.34 0.70
C VAL A 117 17.59 -4.64 1.89
N SER A 118 16.73 -3.68 2.28
CA SER A 118 15.80 -3.86 3.41
C SER A 118 14.94 -5.11 3.25
N TYR A 119 14.42 -5.41 2.06
CA TYR A 119 13.63 -6.63 1.84
C TYR A 119 14.45 -7.94 1.90
N LYS A 120 15.76 -7.89 1.62
CA LYS A 120 16.64 -9.08 1.66
C LYS A 120 17.13 -9.42 3.06
N GLU A 121 17.28 -8.41 3.90
CA GLU A 121 17.77 -8.55 5.29
C GLU A 121 16.63 -8.74 6.31
N LYS A 122 15.40 -8.95 5.81
CA LYS A 122 14.17 -9.07 6.58
C LYS A 122 13.95 -10.44 7.22
#